data_AF-A0A9W9YSM0-F1
#
_entry.id   AF-A0A9W9YSM0-F1
#
_cell.length_a   1.000
_cell.length_b   1.000
_cell.length_c   1.000
_cell.angle_alpha   90.00
_cell.angle_beta   90.00
_cell.angle_gamma   90.00
#
_symmetry.space_group_name_H-M   'P 1'
#
loop_
_entity.id
_entity.type
_entity.pdbx_description
1 polymer ?
#
loop_
_entity_poly.entity_id
_entity_poly.type
_entity_poly.pdbx_seq_one_letter_code
_entity_poly.pdbx_strand_id
1 'polypeptide(L)'
;EVEDEAETADELALTSRHIYVVDGGLVFNSPFPPLLRSERNVDVFYLLTSAYETGKWNFLSRYEELLLAEEWAKKNKFKFPPIKAELQYKKHGLKEFYVFRHPKDPTCPIVIHFVLANKTFKEQIKPGIFRETKEEKAFGNFSLFEDRHKPYSTFNFHYREEQFNRLADLNEFNTLLGEQTIKDVIAECIQRRRRLQSPEFQARS
;
A
#
# COMPACT_ATOMS: atom_id res chain seq x y z
N GLU A 1 27.29 -8.26 -18.81
CA GLU A 1 26.66 -6.92 -18.75
C GLU A 1 25.99 -6.64 -17.39
N VAL A 2 24.82 -7.18 -17.05
CA VAL A 2 24.18 -6.88 -15.74
C VAL A 2 24.94 -7.47 -14.53
N GLU A 3 25.54 -8.65 -14.67
CA GLU A 3 26.40 -9.24 -13.63
C GLU A 3 27.72 -8.46 -13.47
N ASP A 4 28.34 -8.03 -14.57
CA ASP A 4 29.56 -7.21 -14.54
C ASP A 4 29.33 -5.84 -13.87
N GLU A 5 28.18 -5.20 -14.10
CA GLU A 5 27.82 -3.92 -13.48
C GLU A 5 27.55 -4.04 -11.96
N ALA A 6 26.95 -5.16 -11.53
CA ALA A 6 26.72 -5.42 -10.11
C ALA A 6 28.03 -5.70 -9.37
N GLU A 7 28.94 -6.48 -9.96
CA GLU A 7 30.26 -6.75 -9.39
C GLU A 7 31.11 -5.47 -9.31
N THR A 8 31.10 -4.61 -10.35
CA THR A 8 31.82 -3.32 -10.29
C THR A 8 31.24 -2.36 -9.25
N ALA A 9 29.93 -2.34 -9.05
CA ALA A 9 29.30 -1.52 -8.01
C ALA A 9 29.67 -1.98 -6.59
N ASP A 10 29.73 -3.29 -6.35
CA ASP A 10 30.13 -3.87 -5.06
C ASP A 10 31.62 -3.62 -4.74
N GLU A 11 32.51 -3.70 -5.73
CA GLU A 11 33.93 -3.36 -5.55
C GLU A 11 34.16 -1.87 -5.24
N LEU A 12 33.41 -0.98 -5.89
CA LEU A 12 33.42 0.46 -5.61
C LEU A 12 32.87 0.77 -4.21
N ALA A 13 31.85 0.04 -3.76
CA ALA A 13 31.27 0.21 -2.42
C ALA A 13 32.26 -0.17 -1.30
N LEU A 14 33.11 -1.18 -1.53
CA LEU A 14 34.10 -1.65 -0.55
C LEU A 14 35.35 -0.75 -0.48
N THR A 15 35.66 0.00 -1.53
CA THR A 15 36.89 0.80 -1.65
C THR A 15 36.68 2.30 -1.51
N SER A 16 35.44 2.77 -1.67
CA SER A 16 35.10 4.19 -1.55
C SER A 16 35.18 4.69 -0.10
N ARG A 17 35.65 5.93 0.08
CA ARG A 17 35.61 6.64 1.37
C ARG A 17 34.23 7.20 1.72
N HIS A 18 33.33 7.26 0.74
CA HIS A 18 32.00 7.85 0.89
C HIS A 18 30.93 6.91 0.38
N ILE A 19 29.80 6.88 1.09
CA ILE A 19 28.58 6.20 0.67
C ILE A 19 27.54 7.24 0.26
N TYR A 20 26.84 6.98 -0.85
CA TYR A 20 25.76 7.82 -1.32
C TYR A 20 24.44 7.23 -0.84
N VAL A 21 23.71 7.98 -0.02
CA VAL A 21 22.39 7.61 0.46
C VAL A 21 21.38 8.54 -0.17
N VAL A 22 20.34 7.98 -0.78
CA VAL A 22 19.29 8.71 -1.49
C VAL A 22 17.91 8.26 -1.01
N ASP A 23 16.89 9.03 -1.37
CA ASP A 23 15.50 8.68 -1.07
C ASP A 23 15.09 7.40 -1.80
N GLY A 24 14.50 6.44 -1.06
CA GLY A 24 14.01 5.18 -1.62
C GLY A 24 12.85 5.36 -2.62
N GLY A 25 12.12 6.47 -2.52
CA GLY A 25 11.07 6.85 -3.47
C GLY A 25 11.59 7.05 -4.91
N LEU A 26 12.91 7.17 -5.11
CA LEU A 26 13.53 7.19 -6.44
C LEU A 26 13.52 5.83 -7.14
N VAL A 27 13.38 4.73 -6.41
CA VAL A 27 13.28 3.37 -6.99
C VAL A 27 11.81 2.99 -7.14
N PHE A 28 11.08 2.98 -6.02
CA PHE A 28 9.63 2.88 -5.96
C PHE A 28 9.16 3.32 -4.57
N ASN A 29 7.98 3.94 -4.50
CA ASN A 29 7.43 4.55 -3.29
C ASN A 29 6.74 3.52 -2.37
N SER A 30 7.44 2.42 -2.05
CA SER A 30 6.96 1.46 -1.05
C SER A 30 8.10 0.82 -0.25
N PRO A 31 8.04 0.79 1.09
CA PRO A 31 9.13 0.33 1.94
C PRO A 31 9.17 -1.21 2.10
N PHE A 32 8.87 -1.97 1.04
CA PHE A 32 8.88 -3.44 1.07
C PHE A 32 10.27 -4.07 1.24
N PRO A 33 11.36 -3.57 0.63
CA PRO A 33 12.67 -4.22 0.72
C PRO A 33 13.16 -4.54 2.14
N PRO A 34 13.13 -3.60 3.12
CA PRO A 34 13.54 -3.93 4.48
C PRO A 34 12.57 -4.86 5.23
N LEU A 35 11.30 -4.93 4.80
CA LEU A 35 10.25 -5.66 5.49
C LEU A 35 10.01 -7.09 4.96
N LEU A 36 10.34 -7.35 3.70
CA LEU A 36 10.22 -8.68 3.06
C LEU A 36 11.34 -9.65 3.44
N ARG A 37 12.34 -9.17 4.18
CA ARG A 37 13.41 -9.99 4.77
C ARG A 37 12.82 -11.15 5.58
N SER A 38 13.30 -12.37 5.31
CA SER A 38 12.77 -13.61 5.90
C SER A 38 12.86 -13.62 7.43
N GLU A 39 13.88 -12.96 7.99
CA GLU A 39 14.10 -12.86 9.44
C GLU A 39 13.02 -12.03 10.15
N ARG A 40 12.33 -11.14 9.42
CA ARG A 40 11.19 -10.37 9.96
C ARG A 40 9.92 -11.21 10.09
N ASN A 41 9.79 -12.26 9.26
CA ASN A 41 8.67 -13.19 9.25
C ASN A 41 7.28 -12.49 9.35
N VAL A 42 7.05 -11.50 8.49
CA VAL A 42 5.83 -10.70 8.49
C VAL A 42 4.68 -11.50 7.87
N ASP A 43 3.56 -11.65 8.60
CA ASP A 43 2.38 -12.34 8.08
C ASP A 43 1.42 -11.42 7.29
N VAL A 44 1.36 -10.14 7.65
CA VAL A 44 0.45 -9.15 7.06
C VAL A 44 1.08 -7.77 6.94
N PHE A 45 0.88 -7.15 5.78
CA PHE A 45 1.21 -5.76 5.50
C PHE A 45 -0.04 -4.89 5.43
N TYR A 46 -0.01 -3.76 6.13
CA TYR A 46 -0.95 -2.67 5.98
C TYR A 46 -0.26 -1.57 5.19
N LEU A 47 -0.49 -1.54 3.88
CA LEU A 47 0.12 -0.55 3.00
C LEU A 47 -0.85 0.62 2.82
N LEU A 48 -0.41 1.82 3.20
CA LEU A 48 -1.10 3.06 2.91
C LEU A 48 -0.34 3.75 1.79
N THR A 49 -0.98 3.92 0.64
CA THR A 49 -0.35 4.61 -0.49
C THR A 49 -0.84 6.03 -0.62
N SER A 50 0.12 6.95 -0.70
CA SER A 50 -0.13 8.38 -0.86
C SER A 50 -0.02 8.87 -2.30
N ALA A 51 0.34 7.99 -3.25
CA ALA A 51 0.83 8.41 -4.55
C ALA A 51 -0.28 8.93 -5.49
N TYR A 52 -0.05 10.16 -6.00
CA TYR A 52 -0.34 10.56 -7.37
C TYR A 52 0.54 11.75 -7.76
N GLU A 53 1.49 11.57 -8.67
CA GLU A 53 2.30 12.67 -9.23
C GLU A 53 2.31 12.73 -10.76
N THR A 54 1.98 11.64 -11.44
CA THR A 54 1.99 11.61 -12.90
C THR A 54 0.61 11.98 -13.41
N GLY A 55 0.50 13.13 -14.09
CA GLY A 55 -0.73 13.75 -14.64
C GLY A 55 -1.53 12.91 -15.66
N LYS A 56 -1.40 11.59 -15.67
CA LYS A 56 -2.25 10.63 -16.36
C LYS A 56 -3.07 9.88 -15.32
N TRP A 57 -4.25 10.41 -15.01
CA TRP A 57 -5.24 9.69 -14.22
C TRP A 57 -5.70 8.45 -15.00
N ASN A 58 -5.15 7.30 -14.66
CA ASN A 58 -5.73 6.01 -15.02
C ASN A 58 -5.87 5.15 -13.75
N PHE A 59 -6.65 4.08 -13.81
CA PHE A 59 -6.86 3.25 -12.62
C PHE A 59 -5.58 2.52 -12.18
N LEU A 60 -4.72 2.17 -13.13
CA LEU A 60 -3.51 1.38 -12.89
C LEU A 60 -2.47 2.13 -12.06
N SER A 61 -2.43 3.47 -12.13
CA SER A 61 -1.51 4.28 -11.32
C SER A 61 -1.67 4.08 -9.81
N ARG A 62 -2.85 3.61 -9.35
CA ARG A 62 -3.11 3.31 -7.92
C ARG A 62 -2.53 1.97 -7.46
N TYR A 63 -2.00 1.18 -8.40
CA TYR A 63 -1.36 -0.11 -8.16
C TYR A 63 0.08 -0.12 -8.65
N GLU A 64 0.55 0.93 -9.31
CA GLU A 64 1.88 1.01 -9.90
C GLU A 64 2.95 0.65 -8.87
N GLU A 65 2.92 1.29 -7.70
CA GLU A 65 3.85 0.99 -6.60
C GLU A 65 3.77 -0.45 -6.11
N LEU A 66 2.56 -1.02 -6.08
CA LEU A 66 2.35 -2.38 -5.62
C LEU A 66 2.78 -3.42 -6.66
N LEU A 67 2.65 -3.10 -7.95
CA LEU A 67 3.13 -3.90 -9.08
C LEU A 67 4.67 -3.87 -9.15
N LEU A 68 5.29 -2.70 -8.95
CA LEU A 68 6.73 -2.56 -8.83
C LEU A 68 7.27 -3.35 -7.64
N ALA A 69 6.57 -3.33 -6.50
CA ALA A 69 6.91 -4.14 -5.34
C ALA A 69 6.80 -5.65 -5.61
N GLU A 70 5.77 -6.10 -6.32
CA GLU A 70 5.63 -7.51 -6.75
C GLU A 70 6.79 -7.93 -7.65
N GLU A 71 7.13 -7.10 -8.64
CA GLU A 71 8.25 -7.36 -9.56
C GLU A 71 9.59 -7.41 -8.82
N TRP A 72 9.83 -6.44 -7.94
CA TRP A 72 11.04 -6.39 -7.11
C TRP A 72 11.14 -7.63 -6.21
N ALA A 73 10.05 -8.04 -5.55
CA ALA A 73 10.04 -9.22 -4.70
C ALA A 73 10.33 -10.49 -5.51
N LYS A 74 9.73 -10.62 -6.69
CA LYS A 74 9.97 -11.74 -7.61
C LYS A 74 11.43 -11.80 -8.06
N LYS A 75 12.02 -10.67 -8.44
CA LYS A 75 13.44 -10.57 -8.85
C LYS A 75 14.39 -10.99 -7.72
N ASN A 76 14.05 -10.64 -6.48
CA ASN A 76 14.85 -10.94 -5.29
C ASN A 76 14.45 -12.25 -4.58
N LYS A 77 13.59 -13.07 -5.20
CA LYS A 77 13.12 -14.36 -4.66
C LYS A 77 12.42 -14.26 -3.29
N PHE A 78 11.80 -13.11 -3.00
CA PHE A 78 10.93 -12.93 -1.83
C PHE A 78 9.49 -13.34 -2.14
N LYS A 79 8.79 -13.85 -1.12
CA LYS A 79 7.36 -14.20 -1.23
C LYS A 79 6.52 -12.93 -1.23
N PHE A 80 5.69 -12.77 -2.25
CA PHE A 80 4.75 -11.65 -2.37
C PHE A 80 3.44 -12.14 -3.00
N PRO A 81 2.26 -11.65 -2.56
CA PRO A 81 1.00 -12.09 -3.12
C PRO A 81 0.82 -11.53 -4.55
N PRO A 82 0.16 -12.27 -5.46
CA PRO A 82 -0.01 -11.81 -6.84
C PRO A 82 -1.00 -10.64 -6.93
N ILE A 83 -0.60 -9.56 -7.60
CA ILE A 83 -1.39 -8.32 -7.66
C ILE A 83 -2.22 -8.29 -8.94
N LYS A 84 -3.42 -8.88 -8.86
CA LYS A 84 -4.39 -8.92 -9.97
C LYS A 84 -5.17 -7.60 -10.12
N ALA A 85 -4.48 -6.47 -10.24
CA ALA A 85 -5.05 -5.11 -10.22
C ALA A 85 -6.19 -4.91 -11.24
N GLU A 86 -5.97 -5.28 -12.51
CA GLU A 86 -6.98 -5.11 -13.57
C GLU A 86 -8.26 -5.91 -13.32
N LEU A 87 -8.12 -7.15 -12.85
CA LEU A 87 -9.27 -8.02 -12.55
C LEU A 87 -10.07 -7.47 -11.38
N GLN A 88 -9.38 -6.95 -10.36
CA GLN A 88 -10.02 -6.30 -9.22
C GLN A 88 -10.81 -5.06 -9.67
N TYR A 89 -10.26 -4.26 -10.58
CA TYR A 89 -10.97 -3.11 -11.12
C TYR A 89 -12.21 -3.48 -11.90
N LYS A 90 -12.05 -4.39 -12.87
CA LYS A 90 -13.14 -4.78 -13.77
C LYS A 90 -14.32 -5.35 -12.98
N LYS A 91 -14.02 -6.01 -11.86
CA LYS A 91 -15.03 -6.65 -11.00
C LYS A 91 -15.67 -5.70 -10.00
N HIS A 92 -14.91 -4.81 -9.37
CA HIS A 92 -15.36 -4.04 -8.20
C HIS A 92 -15.24 -2.52 -8.34
N GLY A 93 -14.64 -2.03 -9.42
CA GLY A 93 -14.31 -0.62 -9.59
C GLY A 93 -13.27 -0.11 -8.58
N LEU A 94 -13.27 1.20 -8.38
CA LEU A 94 -12.46 1.83 -7.35
C LEU A 94 -13.05 1.57 -5.95
N LYS A 95 -12.19 1.09 -5.06
CA LYS A 95 -12.43 0.89 -3.63
C LYS A 95 -11.37 1.64 -2.84
N GLU A 96 -11.70 1.93 -1.60
CA GLU A 96 -10.85 2.58 -0.60
C GLU A 96 -9.71 1.64 -0.15
N PHE A 97 -9.94 0.32 -0.19
CA PHE A 97 -8.90 -0.66 0.08
C PHE A 97 -9.15 -2.01 -0.63
N TYR A 98 -8.07 -2.78 -0.76
CA TYR A 98 -8.01 -4.10 -1.39
C TYR A 98 -7.22 -5.08 -0.52
N VAL A 99 -7.54 -6.37 -0.61
CA VAL A 99 -6.79 -7.43 0.10
C VAL A 99 -6.24 -8.43 -0.90
N PHE A 100 -4.92 -8.64 -0.85
CA PHE A 100 -4.19 -9.55 -1.72
C PHE A 100 -3.64 -10.72 -0.90
N ARG A 101 -3.88 -11.93 -1.41
CA ARG A 101 -3.46 -13.19 -0.80
C ARG A 101 -2.87 -14.09 -1.87
N HIS A 102 -1.84 -14.85 -1.52
CA HIS A 102 -1.41 -15.95 -2.38
C HIS A 102 -2.46 -17.07 -2.35
N PRO A 103 -2.92 -17.58 -3.51
CA PRO A 103 -4.03 -18.52 -3.56
C PRO A 103 -3.70 -19.92 -3.01
N LYS A 104 -2.41 -20.26 -2.94
CA LYS A 104 -1.95 -21.62 -2.58
C LYS A 104 -0.89 -21.67 -1.48
N ASP A 105 -0.23 -20.54 -1.20
CA ASP A 105 0.93 -20.51 -0.29
C ASP A 105 0.51 -19.77 0.99
N PRO A 106 0.26 -20.48 2.10
CA PRO A 106 -0.13 -19.85 3.35
C PRO A 106 1.00 -19.09 4.04
N THR A 107 2.25 -19.32 3.63
CA THR A 107 3.45 -18.66 4.18
C THR A 107 3.77 -17.32 3.51
N CYS A 108 3.09 -17.02 2.40
CA CYS A 108 3.20 -15.74 1.72
C CYS A 108 2.38 -14.67 2.48
N PRO A 109 2.95 -13.47 2.72
CA PRO A 109 2.27 -12.42 3.46
C PRO A 109 0.97 -11.98 2.77
N ILE A 110 -0.01 -11.60 3.58
CA ILE A 110 -1.23 -10.93 3.13
C ILE A 110 -0.94 -9.44 3.00
N VAL A 111 -1.40 -8.79 1.93
CA VAL A 111 -1.29 -7.33 1.79
C VAL A 111 -2.69 -6.71 1.82
N ILE A 112 -2.93 -5.82 2.78
CA ILE A 112 -4.07 -4.91 2.79
C ILE A 112 -3.57 -3.57 2.25
N HIS A 113 -4.07 -3.19 1.08
CA HIS A 113 -3.66 -1.99 0.35
C HIS A 113 -4.75 -0.93 0.44
N PHE A 114 -4.49 0.12 1.21
CA PHE A 114 -5.31 1.33 1.29
C PHE A 114 -4.88 2.31 0.20
N VAL A 115 -5.87 2.72 -0.60
CA VAL A 115 -5.70 3.66 -1.69
C VAL A 115 -6.22 5.01 -1.22
N LEU A 116 -5.44 6.07 -1.44
CA LEU A 116 -5.90 7.44 -1.21
C LEU A 116 -7.04 7.79 -2.18
N ALA A 117 -8.28 7.60 -1.73
CA ALA A 117 -9.48 7.78 -2.53
C ALA A 117 -10.59 8.44 -1.70
N ASN A 118 -11.11 9.56 -2.17
CA ASN A 118 -12.30 10.21 -1.61
C ASN A 118 -13.55 9.71 -2.35
N LYS A 119 -14.13 8.61 -1.87
CA LYS A 119 -15.34 7.99 -2.43
C LYS A 119 -16.48 7.99 -1.42
N THR A 120 -16.53 7.01 -0.51
CA THR A 120 -17.62 6.90 0.46
C THR A 120 -17.60 8.04 1.49
N PHE A 121 -16.42 8.59 1.80
CA PHE A 121 -16.25 9.74 2.70
C PHE A 121 -17.00 11.01 2.26
N LYS A 122 -17.29 11.15 0.95
CA LYS A 122 -18.10 12.26 0.42
C LYS A 122 -19.51 12.26 1.00
N GLU A 123 -20.05 11.08 1.26
CA GLU A 123 -21.44 10.87 1.69
C GLU A 123 -21.54 10.58 3.18
N GLN A 124 -20.49 10.02 3.79
CA GLN A 124 -20.50 9.55 5.17
C GLN A 124 -19.43 10.23 6.02
N ILE A 125 -19.77 10.52 7.28
CA ILE A 125 -18.84 11.07 8.28
C ILE A 125 -18.07 9.92 8.95
N LYS A 126 -18.75 8.81 9.17
CA LYS A 126 -18.20 7.54 9.68
C LYS A 126 -18.84 6.39 8.93
N PRO A 127 -18.21 5.21 8.84
CA PRO A 127 -18.82 4.07 8.14
C PRO A 127 -20.25 3.80 8.64
N GLY A 128 -21.23 3.94 7.74
CA GLY A 128 -22.66 3.77 8.03
C GLY A 128 -23.41 5.01 8.55
N ILE A 129 -22.73 6.14 8.80
CA ILE A 129 -23.33 7.40 9.26
C ILE A 129 -23.21 8.44 8.15
N PHE A 130 -24.35 8.81 7.55
CA PHE A 130 -24.43 9.76 6.44
C PHE A 130 -24.36 11.22 6.91
N ARG A 131 -23.81 12.08 6.04
CA ARG A 131 -23.79 13.53 6.19
C ARG A 131 -25.21 14.09 5.99
N GLU A 132 -25.67 14.93 6.90
CA GLU A 132 -27.01 15.50 6.86
C GLU A 132 -26.98 16.95 6.38
N THR A 133 -26.13 17.76 7.01
CA THR A 133 -26.07 19.21 6.79
C THR A 133 -25.36 19.58 5.50
N LYS A 134 -25.58 20.81 5.01
CA LYS A 134 -24.91 21.30 3.80
C LYS A 134 -23.41 21.47 4.05
N GLU A 135 -23.06 21.92 5.25
CA GLU A 135 -21.71 22.14 5.73
C GLU A 135 -20.93 20.83 5.79
N GLU A 136 -21.53 19.77 6.35
CA GLU A 136 -20.94 18.43 6.37
C GLU A 136 -20.70 17.89 4.96
N LYS A 137 -21.68 18.03 4.06
CA LYS A 137 -21.57 17.60 2.66
C LYS A 137 -20.48 18.38 1.92
N ALA A 138 -20.39 19.68 2.15
CA ALA A 138 -19.35 20.52 1.56
C ALA A 138 -17.94 20.12 2.05
N PHE A 139 -17.80 19.75 3.34
CA PHE A 139 -16.54 19.29 3.90
C PHE A 139 -16.04 18.00 3.24
N GLY A 140 -16.92 17.00 3.06
CA GLY A 140 -16.57 15.73 2.42
C GLY A 140 -16.34 15.85 0.91
N ASN A 141 -16.95 16.85 0.26
CA ASN A 141 -16.90 17.01 -1.19
C ASN A 141 -15.69 17.82 -1.66
N PHE A 142 -14.55 17.15 -1.81
CA PHE A 142 -13.34 17.74 -2.39
C PHE A 142 -12.61 16.77 -3.32
N SER A 143 -11.83 17.33 -4.26
CA SER A 143 -10.94 16.53 -5.10
C SER A 143 -9.56 16.44 -4.48
N LEU A 144 -8.97 15.25 -4.53
CA LEU A 144 -7.60 15.01 -4.06
C LEU A 144 -6.57 15.52 -5.07
N PHE A 145 -6.83 15.37 -6.37
CA PHE A 145 -5.80 15.59 -7.39
C PHE A 145 -6.27 16.40 -8.60
N GLU A 146 -7.57 16.67 -8.75
CA GLU A 146 -8.11 17.45 -9.89
C GLU A 146 -8.29 18.94 -9.53
N ASP A 147 -8.05 19.31 -8.27
CA ASP A 147 -8.11 20.71 -7.84
C ASP A 147 -6.99 21.52 -8.51
N ARG A 148 -7.36 22.65 -9.13
CA ARG A 148 -6.43 23.56 -9.81
C ARG A 148 -5.31 24.06 -8.90
N HIS A 149 -5.61 24.26 -7.61
CA HIS A 149 -4.66 24.73 -6.61
C HIS A 149 -3.77 23.62 -6.06
N LYS A 150 -4.06 22.35 -6.38
CA LYS A 150 -3.28 21.17 -5.98
C LYS A 150 -2.81 21.19 -4.52
N PRO A 151 -3.73 21.37 -3.54
CA PRO A 151 -3.35 21.54 -2.14
C PRO A 151 -2.67 20.29 -1.55
N TYR A 152 -2.88 19.12 -2.16
CA TYR A 152 -2.29 17.84 -1.74
C TYR A 152 -1.12 17.39 -2.63
N SER A 153 -0.50 18.32 -3.37
CA SER A 153 0.71 18.01 -4.15
C SER A 153 1.88 17.70 -3.22
N THR A 154 2.74 16.76 -3.63
CA THR A 154 4.02 16.46 -2.99
C THR A 154 4.90 17.70 -2.77
N PHE A 155 4.80 18.70 -3.65
CA PHE A 155 5.57 19.95 -3.53
C PHE A 155 4.89 21.02 -2.66
N ASN A 156 3.68 20.77 -2.15
CA ASN A 156 3.02 21.68 -1.23
C ASN A 156 3.32 21.31 0.22
N PHE A 157 3.98 22.21 0.94
CA PHE A 157 4.33 22.04 2.35
C PHE A 157 3.46 22.89 3.29
N HIS A 158 2.50 23.65 2.75
CA HIS A 158 1.62 24.50 3.54
C HIS A 158 0.16 24.08 3.40
N TYR A 159 -0.40 23.58 4.49
CA TYR A 159 -1.79 23.12 4.56
C TYR A 159 -2.60 24.09 5.39
N ARG A 160 -3.71 24.58 4.82
CA ARG A 160 -4.74 25.25 5.62
C ARG A 160 -5.39 24.21 6.54
N GLU A 161 -5.90 24.66 7.68
CA GLU A 161 -6.56 23.80 8.67
C GLU A 161 -7.64 22.91 8.05
N GLU A 162 -8.49 23.48 7.19
CA GLU A 162 -9.53 22.71 6.49
C GLU A 162 -8.96 21.63 5.56
N GLN A 163 -7.88 21.91 4.83
CA GLN A 163 -7.24 20.94 3.93
C GLN A 163 -6.59 19.81 4.72
N PHE A 164 -5.92 20.15 5.82
CA PHE A 164 -5.32 19.19 6.72
C PHE A 164 -6.38 18.27 7.33
N ASN A 165 -7.43 18.83 7.93
CA ASN A 165 -8.51 18.07 8.57
C ASN A 165 -9.22 17.17 7.56
N ARG A 166 -9.52 17.66 6.35
CA ARG A 166 -10.13 16.84 5.29
C ARG A 166 -9.29 15.61 4.93
N LEU A 167 -7.97 15.78 4.79
CA LEU A 167 -7.08 14.66 4.45
C LEU A 167 -6.92 13.69 5.63
N ALA A 168 -6.80 14.20 6.86
CA ALA A 168 -6.71 13.39 8.07
C ALA A 168 -7.99 12.56 8.27
N ASP A 169 -9.15 13.21 8.26
CA ASP A 169 -10.46 12.58 8.46
C ASP A 169 -10.77 11.56 7.36
N LEU A 170 -10.37 11.85 6.11
CA LEU A 170 -10.50 10.91 5.00
C LEU A 170 -9.71 9.62 5.26
N ASN A 171 -8.46 9.74 5.73
CA ASN A 171 -7.62 8.58 5.99
C ASN A 171 -8.13 7.79 7.22
N GLU A 172 -8.60 8.48 8.25
CA GLU A 172 -9.25 7.84 9.40
C GLU A 172 -10.50 7.07 8.94
N PHE A 173 -11.39 7.72 8.19
CA PHE A 173 -12.60 7.11 7.66
C PHE A 173 -12.30 5.86 6.81
N ASN A 174 -11.37 5.98 5.86
CA ASN A 174 -11.00 4.86 4.98
C ASN A 174 -10.40 3.69 5.78
N THR A 175 -9.65 3.98 6.84
CA THR A 175 -9.12 2.96 7.75
C THR A 175 -10.23 2.28 8.55
N LEU A 176 -11.17 3.06 9.10
CA LEU A 176 -12.33 2.54 9.83
C LEU A 176 -13.24 1.68 8.93
N LEU A 177 -13.37 2.02 7.65
CA LEU A 177 -14.10 1.20 6.68
C LEU A 177 -13.51 -0.22 6.54
N GLY A 178 -12.19 -0.35 6.78
CA GLY A 178 -11.48 -1.62 6.76
C GLY A 178 -11.48 -2.38 8.07
N GLU A 179 -12.02 -1.84 9.17
CA GLU A 179 -11.83 -2.36 10.53
C GLU A 179 -12.14 -3.86 10.65
N GLN A 180 -13.31 -4.29 10.18
CA GLN A 180 -13.69 -5.70 10.25
C GLN A 180 -12.76 -6.57 9.39
N THR A 181 -12.39 -6.10 8.20
CA THR A 181 -11.48 -6.84 7.32
C THR A 181 -10.09 -6.98 7.93
N ILE A 182 -9.59 -5.94 8.61
CA ILE A 182 -8.32 -5.98 9.35
C ILE A 182 -8.40 -7.05 10.43
N LYS A 183 -9.47 -7.06 11.25
CA LYS A 183 -9.69 -8.07 12.29
C LYS A 183 -9.72 -9.49 11.71
N ASP A 184 -10.44 -9.68 10.61
CA ASP A 184 -10.57 -10.99 9.95
C ASP A 184 -9.22 -11.47 9.40
N VAL A 185 -8.43 -10.59 8.79
CA VAL A 185 -7.09 -10.90 8.28
C VAL A 185 -6.14 -11.25 9.42
N ILE A 186 -6.16 -10.52 10.54
CA ILE A 186 -5.36 -10.85 11.72
C ILE A 186 -5.73 -12.24 12.24
N ALA A 187 -7.03 -12.53 12.37
CA ALA A 187 -7.51 -13.84 12.80
C ALA A 187 -7.04 -14.95 11.85
N GLU A 188 -7.08 -14.70 10.54
CA GLU A 188 -6.56 -15.60 9.50
C GLU A 188 -5.05 -15.86 9.68
N CYS A 189 -4.23 -14.82 9.86
CA CYS A 189 -2.79 -14.94 10.10
C CYS A 189 -2.48 -15.76 11.36
N ILE A 190 -3.22 -15.55 12.46
CA ILE A 190 -3.07 -16.34 13.69
C ILE A 190 -3.36 -17.83 13.43
N GLN A 191 -4.42 -18.14 12.68
CA GLN A 191 -4.75 -19.52 12.33
C GLN A 191 -3.68 -20.16 11.45
N ARG A 192 -3.16 -19.43 10.45
CA ARG A 192 -2.05 -19.90 9.60
C ARG A 192 -0.82 -20.23 10.44
N ARG A 193 -0.41 -19.33 11.34
CA ARG A 193 0.74 -19.53 12.21
C ARG A 193 0.60 -20.78 13.09
N ARG A 194 -0.58 -20.99 13.69
CA ARG A 194 -0.87 -22.20 14.49
C ARG A 194 -0.77 -23.49 13.67
N ARG A 195 -1.23 -23.49 12.43
CA ARG A 195 -1.15 -24.66 11.54
C ARG A 195 0.29 -24.96 11.11
N LEU A 196 1.08 -23.93 10.81
CA LEU A 196 2.49 -24.10 10.42
C LEU A 196 3.36 -24.61 11.57
N GLN A 197 2.96 -24.33 12.82
CA GLN A 197 3.61 -24.83 14.03
C GLN A 197 3.10 -26.20 14.47
N SER A 198 2.11 -26.79 13.77
CA SER A 198 1.61 -28.11 14.15
C SER A 198 2.62 -29.20 13.77
N PRO A 199 2.77 -30.26 14.59
CA PRO A 199 3.70 -31.36 14.31
C PRO A 199 3.44 -32.04 12.95
N GLU A 200 2.17 -32.09 12.52
CA GLU A 200 1.75 -32.70 11.26
C GLU A 200 2.23 -31.94 10.02
N PHE A 201 2.38 -30.61 10.13
CA PHE A 201 2.92 -29.80 9.03
C PHE A 201 4.45 -29.87 8.98
N GLN A 202 5.10 -29.82 10.15
CA GLN A 202 6.56 -29.94 10.26
C GLN A 202 7.09 -31.30 9.79
N ALA A 203 6.29 -32.36 9.91
CA ALA A 203 6.63 -33.70 9.40
C ALA A 203 6.48 -33.84 7.87
N ARG A 204 5.84 -32.87 7.19
CA ARG A 204 5.55 -32.90 5.74
C ARG A 204 6.33 -31.86 4.92
N SER A 205 7.00 -30.90 5.57
CA SER A 205 7.87 -29.89 4.95
C SER A 205 9.32 -30.35 4.93
#